data_AF-A0A7W7YCI2-F1
#
_entry.id   AF-A0A7W7YCI2-F1
#
_cell.length_a   1.000
_cell.length_b   1.000
_cell.length_c   1.000
_cell.angle_alpha   90.00
_cell.angle_beta   90.00
_cell.angle_gamma   90.00
#
_symmetry.space_group_name_H-M   'P 1'
#
loop_
_entity.id
_entity.type
_entity.pdbx_description
1 polymer ?
#
loop_
_entity_poly.entity_id
_entity_poly.type
_entity_poly.pdbx_seq_one_letter_code
_entity_poly.pdbx_strand_id
1 'polypeptide(L)'
;MLFPEDDTEFEAGRYLDIDKSWQIIHFLLTGDALDGDEPLCNAVMGGTEIGDVEVVYGPARFLLPEQVVEVATALTSISEDELWNRFDIEAARKAEIYPQGWTGSETDRSYVLNHFKCLKTYFVDAANAQEPVILYLS
;
A
#
# COMPACT_ATOMS: atom_id res chain seq x y z
N MET A 1 -16.24 31.08 -4.38
CA MET A 1 -15.41 29.93 -3.97
C MET A 1 -15.97 28.76 -4.74
N LEU A 2 -15.37 28.45 -5.90
CA LEU A 2 -15.86 27.45 -6.85
C LEU A 2 -14.92 26.26 -6.74
N PHE A 3 -15.19 25.37 -5.80
CA PHE A 3 -14.83 23.97 -6.00
C PHE A 3 -16.12 23.34 -6.53
N PRO A 4 -16.15 22.87 -7.79
CA PRO A 4 -17.22 21.98 -8.18
C PRO A 4 -17.15 20.78 -7.24
N GLU A 5 -18.26 20.50 -6.56
CA GLU A 5 -18.49 19.18 -5.98
C GLU A 5 -18.58 18.23 -7.17
N ASP A 6 -17.43 17.70 -7.58
CA ASP A 6 -17.38 16.62 -8.55
C ASP A 6 -17.87 15.38 -7.80
N ASP A 7 -19.19 15.20 -7.80
CA ASP A 7 -19.86 13.93 -7.55
C ASP A 7 -19.50 12.93 -8.66
N THR A 8 -18.21 12.77 -8.96
CA THR A 8 -17.73 11.59 -9.66
C THR A 8 -17.90 10.46 -8.67
N GLU A 9 -19.05 9.79 -8.76
CA GLU A 9 -19.24 8.42 -8.32
C GLU A 9 -18.11 7.61 -9.00
N PHE A 10 -16.95 7.52 -8.34
CA PHE A 10 -15.96 6.52 -8.70
C PHE A 10 -16.70 5.19 -8.59
N GLU A 11 -16.89 4.52 -9.73
CA GLU A 11 -17.44 3.17 -9.81
C GLU A 11 -17.02 2.39 -8.57
N ALA A 12 -17.99 2.06 -7.72
CA ALA A 12 -17.75 1.41 -6.44
C ALA A 12 -17.03 0.07 -6.71
N GLY A 13 -15.71 0.08 -6.60
CA GLY A 13 -14.87 -1.07 -6.94
C GLY A 13 -13.52 -0.77 -7.61
N ARG A 14 -13.23 0.46 -8.06
CA ARG A 14 -11.95 0.75 -8.77
C ARG A 14 -10.84 1.40 -7.93
N TYR A 15 -11.12 1.78 -6.68
CA TYR A 15 -10.11 2.33 -5.77
C TYR A 15 -10.05 1.51 -4.48
N LEU A 16 -8.87 1.47 -3.88
CA LEU A 16 -8.63 0.88 -2.57
C LEU A 16 -8.04 1.97 -1.66
N ASP A 17 -8.65 2.13 -0.50
CA ASP A 17 -8.08 2.89 0.61
C ASP A 17 -7.63 1.89 1.70
N ILE A 18 -6.33 1.91 2.02
CA ILE A 18 -5.76 1.11 3.11
C ILE A 18 -5.59 1.93 4.40
N ASP A 19 -6.21 3.10 4.48
CA ASP A 19 -6.20 4.02 5.61
C ASP A 19 -4.74 4.27 6.07
N LYS A 20 -4.50 4.39 7.37
CA LYS A 20 -3.19 4.65 7.96
C LYS A 20 -2.29 3.42 8.03
N SER A 21 -2.68 2.30 7.44
CA SER A 21 -1.89 1.06 7.48
C SER A 21 -0.78 0.99 6.42
N TRP A 22 -0.72 1.95 5.49
CA TRP A 22 0.21 1.92 4.35
C TRP A 22 1.67 1.74 4.76
N GLN A 23 2.16 2.50 5.76
CA GLN A 23 3.59 2.46 6.10
C GLN A 23 3.96 1.20 6.86
N ILE A 24 3.09 0.72 7.76
CA ILE A 24 3.36 -0.54 8.47
C ILE A 24 3.28 -1.73 7.50
N ILE A 25 2.36 -1.74 6.54
CA ILE A 25 2.32 -2.79 5.51
C ILE A 25 3.61 -2.75 4.68
N HIS A 26 4.02 -1.58 4.21
CA HIS A 26 5.27 -1.41 3.47
C HIS A 26 6.47 -1.94 4.27
N PHE A 27 6.60 -1.51 5.53
CA PHE A 27 7.68 -1.95 6.42
C PHE A 27 7.70 -3.47 6.64
N LEU A 28 6.54 -4.11 6.80
CA LEU A 28 6.48 -5.58 6.93
C LEU A 28 6.82 -6.30 5.62
N LEU A 29 6.59 -5.67 4.47
CA LEU A 29 6.94 -6.24 3.17
C LEU A 29 8.43 -6.13 2.86
N THR A 30 9.05 -4.97 3.15
CA THR A 30 10.40 -4.63 2.70
C THR A 30 11.45 -4.61 3.82
N GLY A 31 11.04 -4.42 5.06
CA GLY A 31 11.94 -4.14 6.19
C GLY A 31 12.44 -2.69 6.26
N ASP A 32 11.96 -1.80 5.39
CA ASP A 32 12.32 -0.38 5.36
C ASP A 32 11.06 0.51 5.45
N ALA A 33 11.23 1.74 5.94
CA ALA A 33 10.12 2.65 6.20
C ALA A 33 9.56 3.30 4.93
N LEU A 34 10.40 3.49 3.89
CA LEU A 34 10.05 4.17 2.64
C LEU A 34 10.75 3.58 1.41
N ASP A 35 11.80 2.78 1.59
CA ASP A 35 12.57 2.15 0.51
C ASP A 35 12.30 0.63 0.43
N GLY A 36 13.02 -0.08 -0.42
CA GLY A 36 13.02 -1.53 -0.47
C GLY A 36 13.07 -2.05 -1.89
N ASP A 37 13.27 -3.36 -1.98
CA ASP A 37 13.44 -4.02 -3.27
C ASP A 37 12.10 -4.26 -3.98
N GLU A 38 12.13 -4.07 -5.30
CA GLU A 38 11.04 -4.48 -6.18
C GLU A 38 10.90 -6.01 -6.17
N PRO A 39 9.66 -6.53 -6.31
CA PRO A 39 8.43 -5.78 -6.56
C PRO A 39 7.69 -5.34 -5.29
N LEU A 40 8.14 -5.71 -4.09
CA LEU A 40 7.33 -5.51 -2.88
C LEU A 40 7.19 -4.05 -2.44
N CYS A 41 8.22 -3.22 -2.62
CA CYS A 41 8.13 -1.80 -2.31
C CYS A 41 7.03 -1.09 -3.12
N ASN A 42 6.85 -1.50 -4.37
CA ASN A 42 5.88 -0.95 -5.32
C ASN A 42 4.41 -1.15 -4.90
N ALA A 43 4.12 -2.07 -3.99
CA ALA A 43 2.76 -2.26 -3.46
C ALA A 43 2.22 -1.01 -2.72
N VAL A 44 3.11 -0.16 -2.20
CA VAL A 44 2.76 1.06 -1.45
C VAL A 44 3.49 2.29 -1.99
N MET A 45 4.75 2.15 -2.39
CA MET A 45 5.56 3.28 -2.88
C MET A 45 5.47 3.48 -4.39
N GLY A 46 4.88 2.52 -5.12
CA GLY A 46 4.66 2.63 -6.56
C GLY A 46 5.94 2.75 -7.39
N GLY A 47 5.78 2.81 -8.71
CA GLY A 47 6.90 2.90 -9.64
C GLY A 47 7.18 4.34 -10.03
N THR A 48 6.69 4.72 -11.20
CA THR A 48 7.05 5.98 -11.85
C THR A 48 6.15 7.12 -11.37
N GLU A 49 6.71 8.31 -11.15
CA GLU A 49 5.95 9.51 -10.77
C GLU A 49 5.04 10.01 -11.91
N ILE A 50 3.89 10.58 -11.54
CA ILE A 50 2.91 11.20 -12.44
C ILE A 50 2.79 12.68 -12.10
N GLY A 51 3.24 13.50 -13.03
CA GLY A 51 3.14 14.96 -12.92
C GLY A 51 4.01 15.54 -11.81
N ASP A 52 3.84 16.84 -11.58
CA ASP A 52 4.70 17.63 -10.70
C ASP A 52 3.94 18.13 -9.45
N VAL A 53 2.77 17.57 -9.17
CA VAL A 53 1.93 17.97 -8.04
C VAL A 53 2.36 17.22 -6.79
N GLU A 54 3.04 17.92 -5.90
CA GLU A 54 3.41 17.41 -4.57
C GLU A 54 2.16 17.20 -3.70
N VAL A 55 1.90 15.95 -3.29
CA VAL A 55 1.03 15.66 -2.14
C VAL A 55 1.88 15.43 -0.88
N VAL A 56 1.28 14.97 0.23
CA VAL A 56 1.96 14.90 1.55
C VAL A 56 3.26 14.07 1.50
N TYR A 57 3.30 13.02 0.67
CA TYR A 57 4.49 12.17 0.49
C TYR A 57 4.99 12.11 -0.97
N GLY A 58 4.92 13.23 -1.70
CA GLY A 58 5.43 13.32 -3.07
C GLY A 58 4.35 13.24 -4.14
N PRO A 59 4.68 13.22 -5.44
CA PRO A 59 3.70 13.08 -6.52
C PRO A 59 2.95 11.75 -6.49
N ALA A 60 1.79 11.69 -7.15
CA ALA A 60 1.15 10.42 -7.46
C ALA A 60 2.08 9.55 -8.32
N ARG A 61 1.95 8.24 -8.23
CA ARG A 61 2.82 7.27 -8.91
C ARG A 61 2.00 6.21 -9.61
N PHE A 62 2.57 5.56 -10.61
CA PHE A 62 1.92 4.45 -11.30
C PHE A 62 2.82 3.24 -11.49
N LEU A 63 2.16 2.12 -11.73
CA LEU A 63 2.72 0.85 -12.17
C LEU A 63 2.14 0.50 -13.53
N LEU A 64 3.02 0.06 -14.44
CA LEU A 64 2.59 -0.54 -15.70
C LEU A 64 1.95 -1.92 -15.43
N PRO A 65 1.07 -2.42 -16.33
CA PRO A 65 0.39 -3.70 -16.14
C PRO A 65 1.33 -4.87 -15.81
N GLU A 66 2.52 -4.93 -16.42
CA GLU A 66 3.53 -5.94 -16.12
C GLU A 66 4.05 -5.84 -14.67
N GLN A 67 4.28 -4.63 -14.16
CA GLN A 67 4.70 -4.41 -12.78
C GLN A 67 3.57 -4.75 -11.80
N VAL A 68 2.31 -4.46 -12.17
CA VAL A 68 1.14 -4.86 -11.37
C VAL A 68 1.08 -6.38 -11.21
N VAL A 69 1.38 -7.15 -12.27
CA VAL A 69 1.46 -8.62 -12.21
C VAL A 69 2.59 -9.09 -11.29
N GLU A 70 3.76 -8.46 -11.35
CA GLU A 70 4.90 -8.78 -10.47
C GLU A 70 4.57 -8.53 -9.00
N VAL A 71 3.95 -7.38 -8.69
CA VAL A 71 3.48 -7.04 -7.35
C VAL A 71 2.42 -8.05 -6.88
N ALA A 72 1.40 -8.33 -7.68
CA ALA A 72 0.35 -9.28 -7.34
C ALA A 72 0.92 -10.68 -7.04
N THR A 73 1.89 -11.13 -7.84
CA THR A 73 2.58 -12.42 -7.65
C THR A 73 3.35 -12.43 -6.34
N ALA A 74 4.11 -11.37 -6.05
CA ALA A 74 4.89 -11.29 -4.81
C ALA A 74 3.99 -11.19 -3.57
N LEU A 75 2.93 -10.38 -3.60
CA LEU A 75 1.97 -10.26 -2.51
C LEU A 75 1.22 -11.56 -2.22
N THR A 76 0.84 -12.32 -3.26
CA THR A 76 0.13 -13.61 -3.08
C THR A 76 1.03 -14.72 -2.57
N SER A 77 2.35 -14.59 -2.72
CA SER A 77 3.33 -15.52 -2.13
C SER A 77 3.47 -15.38 -0.61
N ILE A 78 2.96 -14.29 -0.02
CA ILE A 78 3.03 -14.01 1.42
C ILE A 78 1.64 -14.20 2.04
N SER A 79 1.52 -15.14 2.97
CA SER A 79 0.31 -15.27 3.80
C SER A 79 0.23 -14.15 4.83
N GLU A 80 -0.97 -13.90 5.33
CA GLU A 80 -1.21 -12.87 6.34
C GLU A 80 -0.45 -13.17 7.64
N ASP A 81 -0.39 -14.44 8.04
CA ASP A 81 0.39 -14.85 9.20
C ASP A 81 1.90 -14.67 8.97
N GLU A 82 2.41 -14.98 7.77
CA GLU A 82 3.83 -14.72 7.44
C GLU A 82 4.16 -13.23 7.45
N LEU A 83 3.26 -12.36 6.98
CA LEU A 83 3.46 -10.92 7.07
C LEU A 83 3.52 -10.47 8.53
N TRP A 84 2.55 -10.87 9.34
CA TRP A 84 2.50 -10.44 10.74
C TRP A 84 3.64 -11.00 11.59
N ASN A 85 4.14 -12.19 11.28
CA ASN A 85 5.31 -12.78 11.95
C ASN A 85 6.59 -11.95 11.77
N ARG A 86 6.62 -11.00 10.82
CA ARG A 86 7.73 -10.05 10.64
C ARG A 86 7.62 -8.83 11.56
N PHE A 87 6.49 -8.63 12.24
CA PHE A 87 6.29 -7.48 13.11
C PHE A 87 7.23 -7.53 14.32
N ASP A 88 8.08 -6.52 14.42
CA ASP A 88 8.92 -6.24 15.58
C ASP A 88 8.63 -4.83 16.07
N ILE A 89 8.13 -4.72 17.30
CA ILE A 89 7.72 -3.45 17.90
C ILE A 89 8.90 -2.49 18.10
N GLU A 90 10.09 -2.99 18.41
CA GLU A 90 11.27 -2.15 18.62
C GLU A 90 11.83 -1.68 17.28
N ALA A 91 11.80 -2.53 16.25
CA ALA A 91 12.15 -2.14 14.89
C ALA A 91 11.19 -1.07 14.34
N ALA A 92 9.87 -1.27 14.50
CA ALA A 92 8.86 -0.31 14.06
C ALA A 92 8.97 1.03 14.79
N ARG A 93 9.25 1.02 16.10
CA ARG A 93 9.50 2.24 16.88
C ARG A 93 10.76 2.96 16.40
N LYS A 94 11.86 2.23 16.20
CA LYS A 94 13.14 2.79 15.75
C LYS A 94 13.05 3.38 14.35
N ALA A 95 12.26 2.77 13.46
CA ALA A 95 11.99 3.25 12.12
C ALA A 95 10.91 4.36 12.09
N GLU A 96 10.38 4.77 13.24
CA GLU A 96 9.35 5.80 13.40
C GLU A 96 8.10 5.56 12.51
N ILE A 97 7.69 4.29 12.37
CA ILE A 97 6.60 3.90 11.46
C ILE A 97 5.30 4.60 11.82
N TYR A 98 4.70 5.25 10.83
CA TYR A 98 3.42 5.93 10.90
C TYR A 98 2.22 4.95 10.90
N PRO A 99 1.14 5.29 11.62
CA PRO A 99 1.13 6.23 12.73
C PRO A 99 1.95 5.67 13.89
N GLN A 100 2.59 6.55 14.65
CA GLN A 100 3.30 6.11 15.86
C GLN A 100 2.32 5.52 16.87
N GLY A 101 2.79 4.56 17.67
CA GLY A 101 2.00 3.96 18.76
C GLY A 101 1.58 2.51 18.53
N TRP A 102 2.10 1.84 17.50
CA TRP A 102 1.92 0.39 17.32
C TRP A 102 2.31 -0.39 18.58
N THR A 103 1.41 -1.28 19.00
CA THR A 103 1.54 -2.08 20.23
C THR A 103 1.76 -3.56 19.95
N GLY A 104 1.48 -4.01 18.72
CA GLY A 104 1.46 -5.42 18.37
C GLY A 104 0.28 -6.18 18.96
N SER A 105 -0.75 -5.46 19.42
CA SER A 105 -1.99 -6.06 19.94
C SER A 105 -2.75 -6.82 18.86
N GLU A 106 -3.69 -7.68 19.27
CA GLU A 106 -4.57 -8.35 18.30
C GLU A 106 -5.42 -7.35 17.50
N THR A 107 -5.70 -6.17 18.04
CA THR A 107 -6.37 -5.09 17.31
C THR A 107 -5.48 -4.56 16.18
N ASP A 108 -4.20 -4.29 16.46
CA ASP A 108 -3.24 -3.86 15.44
C ASP A 108 -3.06 -4.93 14.36
N ARG A 109 -2.90 -6.19 14.79
CA ARG A 109 -2.80 -7.36 13.90
C ARG A 109 -4.00 -7.45 12.97
N SER A 110 -5.20 -7.48 13.53
CA SER A 110 -6.43 -7.60 12.76
C SER A 110 -6.60 -6.43 11.79
N TYR A 111 -6.28 -5.20 12.22
CA TYR A 111 -6.33 -4.01 11.37
C TYR A 111 -5.38 -4.12 10.17
N VAL A 112 -4.09 -4.40 10.41
CA VAL A 112 -3.07 -4.52 9.36
C VAL A 112 -3.39 -5.67 8.40
N LEU A 113 -3.77 -6.83 8.93
CA LEU A 113 -4.05 -8.00 8.09
C LEU A 113 -5.33 -7.86 7.25
N ASN A 114 -6.32 -7.12 7.74
CA ASN A 114 -7.51 -6.82 6.92
C ASN A 114 -7.15 -5.92 5.73
N HIS A 115 -6.39 -4.85 5.95
CA HIS A 115 -5.95 -3.98 4.85
C HIS A 115 -4.98 -4.68 3.89
N PHE A 116 -4.08 -5.52 4.41
CA PHE A 116 -3.19 -6.33 3.57
C PHE A 116 -3.97 -7.30 2.67
N LYS A 117 -5.01 -7.97 3.19
CA LYS A 117 -5.90 -8.81 2.37
C LYS A 117 -6.58 -8.01 1.26
N CYS A 118 -7.10 -6.83 1.59
CA CYS A 118 -7.71 -5.95 0.59
C CYS A 118 -6.70 -5.53 -0.49
N LEU A 119 -5.46 -5.19 -0.09
CA LEU A 119 -4.37 -4.85 -1.01
C LEU A 119 -4.02 -6.00 -1.95
N LYS A 120 -3.92 -7.23 -1.43
CA LYS A 120 -3.70 -8.43 -2.24
C LYS A 120 -4.80 -8.61 -3.28
N THR A 121 -6.06 -8.57 -2.86
CA THR A 121 -7.21 -8.72 -3.76
C THR A 121 -7.19 -7.65 -4.84
N TYR A 122 -6.94 -6.39 -4.47
CA TYR A 122 -6.89 -5.27 -5.42
C TYR A 122 -5.82 -5.46 -6.50
N PHE A 123 -4.59 -5.83 -6.11
CA PHE A 123 -3.51 -6.08 -7.07
C PHE A 123 -3.78 -7.30 -7.95
N VAL A 124 -4.40 -8.36 -7.41
CA VAL A 124 -4.81 -9.53 -8.21
C VAL A 124 -5.88 -9.16 -9.23
N ASP A 125 -6.89 -8.39 -8.83
CA ASP A 125 -7.96 -7.96 -9.73
C ASP A 125 -7.42 -7.05 -10.84
N ALA A 126 -6.57 -6.08 -10.50
CA ALA A 126 -5.91 -5.21 -11.47
C ALA A 126 -4.99 -5.99 -12.43
N ALA A 127 -4.22 -6.96 -11.92
CA ALA A 127 -3.38 -7.84 -12.72
C ALA A 127 -4.19 -8.69 -13.72
N ASN A 128 -5.31 -9.27 -13.26
CA ASN A 128 -6.21 -10.06 -14.10
C ASN A 128 -6.88 -9.22 -15.20
N ALA A 129 -7.19 -7.96 -14.89
CA ALA A 129 -7.74 -7.00 -15.84
C ALA A 129 -6.68 -6.37 -16.77
N GLN A 130 -5.38 -6.64 -16.54
CA GLN A 130 -4.25 -6.01 -17.22
C GLN A 130 -4.27 -4.47 -17.11
N GLU A 131 -4.71 -3.97 -15.96
CA GLU A 131 -4.84 -2.54 -15.70
C GLU A 131 -3.59 -1.98 -15.01
N PRO A 132 -3.15 -0.75 -15.36
CA PRO A 132 -2.17 -0.04 -14.55
C PRO A 132 -2.78 0.33 -13.20
N VAL A 133 -1.94 0.43 -12.17
CA VAL A 133 -2.35 0.95 -10.86
C VAL A 133 -1.77 2.34 -10.69
N ILE A 134 -2.60 3.28 -10.26
CA ILE A 134 -2.19 4.62 -9.81
C ILE A 134 -2.37 4.67 -8.31
N LEU A 135 -1.39 5.24 -7.62
CA LEU A 135 -1.40 5.38 -6.17
C LEU A 135 -0.83 6.73 -5.76
N TYR A 136 -1.25 7.21 -4.59
CA TYR A 136 -0.72 8.40 -3.95
C TYR A 136 -0.90 8.27 -2.44
N LEU A 137 -0.13 9.03 -1.67
CA LEU A 137 -0.17 9.04 -0.22
C LEU A 137 -0.48 10.47 0.25
N SER A 138 -1.57 10.62 1.01
CA SER A 138 -2.11 11.91 1.48
C SER A 138 -2.53 11.91 2.93
#